data_AF-A0A7H8LWU0-F1
#
_entry.id   AF-A0A7H8LWU0-F1
#
_cell.length_a   1.000
_cell.length_b   1.000
_cell.length_c   1.000
_cell.angle_alpha   90.00
_cell.angle_beta   90.00
_cell.angle_gamma   90.00
#
_symmetry.space_group_name_H-M   'P 1'
#
loop_
_entity.id
_entity.type
_entity.pdbx_description
1 polymer ?
#
loop_
_entity_poly.entity_id
_entity_poly.type
_entity_poly.pdbx_seq_one_letter_code
_entity_poly.pdbx_strand_id
1 'polypeptide(L)'
;MSSDYYLPTDHGYAVVQDMEDGTKKVMVCDSVVGGEAQNVYAIHFKCTSLRVGPGVRMEHVSGGSHTRQVVEVFSEQRGVVDLRAPARGTAPLLEADARRR
;
A
#
# COMPACT_ATOMS: atom_id res chain seq x y z
N MET A 1 -12.85 14.34 19.56
CA MET A 1 -11.66 13.68 18.98
C MET A 1 -11.59 14.13 17.54
N SER A 2 -10.57 14.92 17.19
CA SER A 2 -10.40 15.45 15.83
C SER A 2 -10.23 14.26 14.88
N SER A 3 -11.11 14.14 13.90
CA SER A 3 -10.86 13.33 12.72
C SER A 3 -9.83 14.10 11.91
N ASP A 4 -8.57 14.03 12.32
CA ASP A 4 -7.47 14.55 11.50
C ASP A 4 -7.51 13.74 10.21
N TYR A 5 -7.97 14.38 9.13
CA TYR A 5 -8.03 13.83 7.79
C TYR A 5 -6.60 13.61 7.30
N TYR A 6 -5.96 12.56 7.80
CA TYR A 6 -4.72 12.08 7.25
C TYR A 6 -5.07 11.43 5.91
N LEU A 7 -4.76 12.12 4.82
CA LEU A 7 -4.97 11.59 3.47
C LEU A 7 -3.90 10.53 3.17
N PRO A 8 -4.23 9.47 2.41
CA PRO A 8 -3.23 8.51 1.98
C PRO A 8 -2.18 9.21 1.12
N THR A 9 -0.92 8.84 1.34
CA THR A 9 0.20 9.30 0.51
C THR A 9 0.13 8.65 -0.86
N ASP A 10 -0.22 7.36 -0.90
CA ASP A 10 -0.31 6.57 -2.12
C ASP A 10 -1.49 5.59 -2.05
N HIS A 11 -1.92 5.06 -3.20
CA HIS A 11 -2.95 4.03 -3.31
C HIS A 11 -2.53 3.03 -4.36
N GLY A 12 -2.79 1.73 -4.18
CA GLY A 12 -2.43 0.70 -5.17
C GLY A 12 -2.27 -0.68 -4.58
N TYR A 13 -1.73 -1.61 -5.37
CA TYR A 13 -1.21 -2.86 -4.83
C TYR A 13 0.12 -2.61 -4.13
N ALA A 14 0.44 -3.40 -3.10
CA ALA A 14 1.67 -3.23 -2.36
C ALA A 14 2.53 -4.50 -2.37
N VAL A 15 3.82 -4.32 -2.61
CA VAL A 15 4.87 -5.33 -2.40
C VAL A 15 5.84 -4.80 -1.36
N VAL A 16 6.12 -5.63 -0.37
CA VAL A 16 7.00 -5.33 0.76
C VAL A 16 8.19 -6.27 0.64
N GLN A 17 9.38 -5.69 0.54
CA GLN A 17 10.64 -6.42 0.55
C GLN A 17 11.35 -6.21 1.90
N ASP A 18 11.83 -7.31 2.48
CA ASP A 18 12.72 -7.27 3.64
C ASP A 18 14.14 -6.95 3.16
N MET A 19 14.75 -5.92 3.75
CA MET A 19 16.10 -5.46 3.42
C MET A 19 17.11 -6.08 4.38
N GLU A 20 18.38 -6.18 3.94
CA GLU A 20 19.47 -6.74 4.74
C GLU A 20 19.74 -5.96 6.05
N ASP A 21 19.45 -4.65 6.07
CA ASP A 21 19.60 -3.78 7.23
C ASP A 21 18.46 -3.90 8.26
N GLY A 22 17.53 -4.84 8.05
CA GLY A 22 16.37 -5.08 8.91
C GLY A 22 15.21 -4.12 8.67
N THR A 23 15.36 -3.14 7.77
CA THR A 23 14.25 -2.28 7.34
C THR A 23 13.44 -2.95 6.22
N LYS A 24 12.33 -2.31 5.83
CA LYS A 24 11.49 -2.75 4.73
C LYS A 24 11.48 -1.71 3.60
N LYS A 25 11.33 -2.20 2.38
CA LYS A 25 11.00 -1.38 1.20
C LYS A 25 9.56 -1.70 0.80
N VAL A 26 8.70 -0.68 0.80
CA VAL A 26 7.31 -0.81 0.33
C VAL A 26 7.21 -0.20 -1.05
N MET A 27 6.75 -0.98 -2.02
CA MET A 27 6.54 -0.56 -3.40
C MET A 27 5.04 -0.55 -3.68
N VAL A 28 4.55 0.56 -4.22
CA VAL A 28 3.16 0.71 -4.66
C VAL A 28 3.11 0.62 -6.18
N CYS A 29 2.21 -0.22 -6.68
CA CYS A 29 2.22 -0.71 -8.05
C CYS A 29 0.81 -0.90 -8.60
N ASP A 30 0.71 -1.02 -9.93
CA ASP A 30 -0.56 -1.24 -10.63
C ASP A 30 -1.01 -2.70 -10.64
N SER A 31 -0.09 -3.62 -10.38
CA SER A 31 -0.34 -5.05 -10.41
C SER A 31 0.81 -5.83 -9.77
N VAL A 32 0.51 -7.06 -9.33
CA VAL A 32 1.48 -7.99 -8.76
C VAL A 32 1.41 -9.32 -9.50
N VAL A 33 2.51 -9.68 -10.17
CA VAL A 33 2.62 -10.89 -11.00
C VAL A 33 3.69 -11.80 -10.38
N GLY A 34 3.33 -13.02 -10.02
CA GLY A 34 4.26 -13.96 -9.37
C GLY A 34 4.81 -13.50 -8.01
N GLY A 35 4.18 -12.52 -7.37
CA GLY A 35 4.66 -11.90 -6.12
C GLY A 35 5.54 -10.66 -6.34
N GLU A 36 5.85 -10.33 -7.60
CA GLU A 36 6.67 -9.18 -7.99
C GLU A 36 5.82 -7.99 -8.40
N ALA A 37 6.27 -6.79 -8.01
CA ALA A 37 5.61 -5.54 -8.36
C ALA A 37 5.82 -5.19 -9.84
N GLN A 38 4.75 -4.79 -10.54
CA GLN A 38 4.82 -4.30 -11.92
C GLN A 38 4.39 -2.83 -11.98
N ASN A 39 4.99 -2.05 -12.88
CA ASN A 39 4.67 -0.62 -13.07
C ASN A 39 4.64 0.15 -11.73
N VAL A 40 5.72 0.03 -10.95
CA VAL A 40 5.88 0.70 -9.66
C VAL A 40 5.90 2.22 -9.87
N TYR A 41 5.05 2.93 -9.13
CA TYR A 41 4.97 4.41 -9.19
C TYR A 41 5.29 5.10 -7.85
N ALA A 42 5.32 4.36 -6.74
CA ALA A 42 5.81 4.88 -5.47
C ALA A 42 6.66 3.86 -4.71
N ILE A 43 7.68 4.35 -4.00
CA ILE A 43 8.59 3.55 -3.20
C ILE A 43 8.82 4.24 -1.86
N HIS A 44 8.52 3.55 -0.76
CA HIS A 44 8.89 3.95 0.58
C HIS A 44 10.09 3.11 1.03
N PHE A 45 11.25 3.76 1.19
CA PHE A 45 12.50 3.11 1.53
C PHE A 45 12.86 3.31 3.01
N LYS A 46 13.64 2.38 3.57
CA LYS A 46 14.03 2.38 5.00
C LYS A 46 12.83 2.46 5.95
N CYS A 47 11.78 1.71 5.65
CA CYS A 47 10.65 1.59 6.55
C CYS A 47 11.07 0.78 7.77
N THR A 48 11.27 1.44 8.91
CA THR A 48 11.65 0.82 10.18
C THR A 48 10.47 0.15 10.87
N SER A 49 9.24 0.53 10.51
CA SER A 49 8.02 -0.12 10.99
C SER A 49 6.99 -0.17 9.87
N LEU A 50 6.38 -1.33 9.68
CA LEU A 50 5.25 -1.54 8.78
C LEU A 50 4.06 -2.02 9.60
N ARG A 51 2.95 -1.29 9.55
CA ARG A 51 1.70 -1.71 10.19
C ARG A 51 0.71 -2.10 9.10
N VAL A 52 0.15 -3.30 9.22
CA VAL A 52 -0.87 -3.80 8.31
C VAL A 52 -2.21 -3.71 9.04
N GLY A 53 -3.08 -2.83 8.54
CA GLY A 53 -4.40 -2.58 9.10
C GLY A 53 -5.36 -3.74 8.87
N PRO A 54 -6.48 -3.76 9.62
CA PRO A 54 -7.49 -4.79 9.47
C PRO A 54 -8.07 -4.82 8.04
N GLY A 55 -8.30 -6.02 7.51
CA GLY A 55 -8.87 -6.23 6.18
C GLY A 55 -7.87 -6.23 5.01
N VAL A 56 -6.61 -5.89 5.26
CA VAL A 56 -5.51 -6.09 4.30
C VAL A 56 -4.96 -7.52 4.47
N ARG A 57 -5.04 -8.32 3.40
CA ARG A 57 -4.43 -9.65 3.37
C ARG A 57 -3.09 -9.58 2.66
N MET A 58 -2.07 -10.05 3.36
CA MET A 58 -0.70 -10.18 2.83
C MET A 58 -0.42 -11.65 2.51
N GLU A 59 0.11 -11.89 1.32
CA GLU A 59 0.68 -13.17 0.90
C GLU A 59 2.20 -13.12 1.15
N HIS A 60 2.72 -14.08 1.91
CA HIS A 60 4.15 -14.15 2.23
C HIS A 60 4.94 -14.88 1.14
N VAL A 61 6.11 -14.36 0.82
CA VAL A 61 7.04 -14.93 -0.17
C VAL A 61 8.47 -14.91 0.38
N SER A 62 9.40 -15.59 -0.30
CA SER A 62 10.82 -15.51 0.07
C SER A 62 11.31 -14.06 -0.08
N GLY A 63 11.71 -13.45 1.04
CA GLY A 63 12.22 -12.08 1.06
C GLY A 63 11.17 -10.98 1.24
N GLY A 64 9.92 -11.32 1.58
CA GLY A 64 8.92 -10.32 1.95
C GLY A 64 7.47 -10.78 1.87
N SER A 65 6.60 -9.87 1.44
CA SER A 65 5.16 -10.12 1.30
C SER A 65 4.54 -9.18 0.27
N HIS A 66 3.35 -9.52 -0.22
CA HIS A 66 2.60 -8.64 -1.12
C HIS A 66 1.11 -8.73 -0.87
N THR A 67 0.35 -7.79 -1.41
CA THR A 67 -1.11 -7.88 -1.45
C THR A 67 -1.63 -7.65 -2.86
N ARG A 68 -2.60 -8.49 -3.25
CA ARG A 68 -3.42 -8.30 -4.46
C ARG A 68 -4.72 -7.56 -4.17
N GLN A 69 -4.77 -6.82 -3.06
CA GLN A 69 -5.85 -5.86 -2.78
C GLN A 69 -5.29 -4.46 -2.98
N VAL A 70 -6.10 -3.57 -3.56
CA VAL A 70 -5.77 -2.15 -3.53
C VAL A 70 -5.81 -1.70 -2.07
N VAL A 71 -4.73 -1.08 -1.62
CA VAL A 71 -4.56 -0.52 -0.28
C VAL A 71 -4.31 0.99 -0.37
N GLU A 72 -4.67 1.68 0.70
CA GLU A 72 -4.23 3.04 0.99
C GLU A 72 -2.94 2.97 1.81
N VAL A 73 -1.93 3.74 1.40
CA VAL A 73 -0.62 3.78 2.04
C VAL A 73 -0.45 5.12 2.72
N PHE A 74 -0.11 5.07 4.00
CA PHE A 74 0.14 6.25 4.82
C PHE A 74 1.61 6.20 5.25
N SER A 75 2.42 7.09 4.68
CA SER A 75 3.79 7.27 5.15
C SER A 75 3.77 8.28 6.29
N GLU A 76 3.98 7.80 7.52
CA GLU A 76 4.16 8.66 8.69
C GLU A 76 5.62 9.17 8.74
N GLN A 77 5.87 10.19 9.56
CA GLN A 77 7.23 10.63 9.85
C GLN A 77 8.04 9.50 10.51
N ARG A 78 9.36 9.49 10.29
CA ARG A 78 10.35 8.56 10.90
C ARG A 78 10.28 7.10 10.42
N GLY A 79 9.88 6.86 9.17
CA GLY A 79 10.01 5.54 8.54
C GLY A 79 8.94 4.53 8.97
N VAL A 80 7.80 5.02 9.45
CA VAL A 80 6.62 4.20 9.74
C VAL A 80 5.69 4.25 8.52
N VAL A 81 5.28 3.08 8.02
CA VAL A 81 4.31 2.96 6.92
C VAL A 81 3.12 2.14 7.40
N ASP A 82 1.93 2.67 7.21
CA ASP A 82 0.67 1.94 7.45
C ASP A 82 0.02 1.57 6.12
N LEU A 83 -0.32 0.30 5.96
CA LEU A 83 -1.18 -0.19 4.88
C LEU A 83 -2.59 -0.39 5.40
N ARG A 84 -3.58 0.25 4.78
CA ARG A 84 -4.98 0.15 5.21
C ARG A 84 -5.87 -0.25 4.04
N ALA A 85 -6.93 -1.00 4.34
CA ALA A 85 -7.97 -1.22 3.34
C ALA A 85 -8.65 0.13 3.04
N PRO A 86 -8.99 0.43 1.77
CA PRO A 86 -9.64 1.68 1.42
C PRO A 86 -10.92 1.90 2.22
N ALA A 87 -11.13 3.11 2.71
CA ALA A 87 -12.38 3.44 3.41
C ALA A 87 -13.57 3.26 2.45
N ARG A 88 -14.60 2.52 2.87
CA ARG A 88 -15.84 2.41 2.08
C ARG A 88 -16.48 3.79 1.97
N GLY A 89 -16.35 4.43 0.80
CA GLY A 89 -16.87 5.77 0.53
C GLY A 89 -15.90 6.70 -0.21
N THR A 90 -14.61 6.36 -0.27
CA THR A 90 -13.57 7.10 -1.03
C THR A 90 -13.18 6.38 -2.32
N ALA A 91 -14.13 5.69 -2.97
CA ALA A 91 -13.92 5.32 -4.36
C ALA A 91 -13.69 6.61 -5.16
N PRO A 92 -12.57 6.77 -5.88
CA PRO A 92 -12.44 7.90 -6.78
C PRO A 92 -13.60 7.84 -7.76
N LEU A 93 -14.24 8.98 -7.99
CA LEU A 93 -15.36 9.19 -8.91
C LEU A 93 -15.11 8.66 -10.35
N LEU A 94 -13.95 8.09 -10.66
CA LEU A 94 -13.60 7.52 -11.96
C LEU A 94 -14.44 6.31 -12.38
N GLU A 95 -14.97 5.48 -11.47
CA GLU A 95 -15.82 4.35 -11.88
C GLU A 95 -17.23 4.80 -12.34
N ALA A 96 -17.71 5.97 -11.90
CA ALA A 96 -19.04 6.45 -12.28
C ALA A 96 -19.07 7.02 -13.71
N ASP A 97 -17.97 7.60 -14.18
CA ASP A 97 -17.87 8.15 -15.54
C ASP A 97 -17.52 7.10 -16.60
N ALA A 98 -16.86 6.01 -16.23
CA ALA A 98 -16.54 4.92 -17.16
C ALA A 98 -17.77 4.09 -17.58
N ARG A 99 -18.86 4.12 -16.81
CA ARG A 99 -20.12 3.40 -17.11
C ARG A 99 -21.15 4.23 -17.89
N ARG A 100 -20.84 5.48 -18.24
CA ARG A 100 -21.76 6.39 -18.97
C ARG A 100 -21.44 6.53 -20.47
N ARG A 101 -20.62 5.67 -21.05
CA ARG A 101 -20.35 5.67 -22.51
C ARG A 101 -20.80 4.37 -23.14
#